data_AF-A0A6J6CNF2-F1
#
_entry.id   AF-A0A6J6CNF2-F1
#
_cell.length_a   1.000
_cell.length_b   1.000
_cell.length_c   1.000
_cell.angle_alpha   90.00
_cell.angle_beta   90.00
_cell.angle_gamma   90.00
#
_symmetry.space_group_name_H-M   'P 1'
#
loop_
_entity.id
_entity.type
_entity.pdbx_description
1 polymer ?
#
loop_
_entity_poly.entity_id
_entity_poly.type
_entity_poly.pdbx_seq_one_letter_code
_entity_poly.pdbx_strand_id
1 'polypeptide(L)'
;MWSVSKDRGSAVADFVLVTFPMLALFVGTVSICFASYARTVILDATIEGARFASLADQTTAAGIEKTKKLVKASLGSVLAVDVTASSVSLGSVESIRFVSSAEFDFAPGSKILTVSSVATREAVY
;
A
#
# COMPACT_ATOMS: atom_id res chain seq x y z
N MET A 1 -60.82 -19.15 13.24
CA MET A 1 -59.95 -20.26 12.77
C MET A 1 -58.74 -19.62 12.09
N TRP A 2 -57.60 -19.45 12.78
CA TRP A 2 -56.40 -18.81 12.21
C TRP A 2 -55.59 -19.87 11.45
N SER A 3 -55.45 -19.68 10.14
CA SER A 3 -54.54 -20.47 9.32
C SER A 3 -53.11 -20.00 9.61
N VAL A 4 -52.32 -20.83 10.27
CA VAL A 4 -50.87 -20.62 10.42
C VAL A 4 -50.23 -20.81 9.05
N SER A 5 -49.96 -19.70 8.36
CA SER A 5 -49.17 -19.70 7.13
C SER A 5 -47.72 -20.05 7.48
N LYS A 6 -47.17 -21.07 6.82
CA LYS A 6 -45.79 -21.52 7.01
C LYS A 6 -44.81 -20.49 6.42
N ASP A 7 -44.28 -19.59 7.25
CA ASP A 7 -43.14 -18.70 6.94
C ASP A 7 -41.80 -19.43 6.74
N ARG A 8 -41.85 -20.71 6.33
CA ARG A 8 -40.68 -21.61 6.24
C ARG A 8 -39.64 -21.19 5.21
N GLY A 9 -39.95 -20.20 4.37
CA GLY A 9 -39.02 -19.60 3.41
C GLY A 9 -38.35 -18.30 3.89
N SER A 10 -38.91 -17.57 4.87
CA SER A 10 -38.38 -16.25 5.29
C SER A 10 -37.07 -16.38 6.06
N ALA A 11 -36.94 -17.39 6.93
CA ALA A 11 -35.78 -17.54 7.80
C ALA A 11 -34.43 -17.59 7.04
N VAL A 12 -34.41 -18.19 5.85
CA VAL A 12 -33.22 -18.22 5.00
C VAL A 12 -32.95 -16.85 4.39
N ALA A 13 -33.99 -16.15 3.92
CA ALA A 13 -33.87 -14.81 3.38
C ALA A 13 -33.39 -13.81 4.45
N ASP A 14 -33.99 -13.83 5.64
CA ASP A 14 -33.63 -12.97 6.77
C ASP A 14 -32.17 -13.19 7.18
N PHE A 15 -31.73 -14.44 7.22
CA PHE A 15 -30.33 -14.76 7.52
C PHE A 15 -29.37 -14.23 6.46
N VAL A 16 -29.69 -14.39 5.18
CA VAL A 16 -28.85 -13.89 4.08
C VAL A 16 -28.80 -12.36 4.09
N LEU A 17 -29.94 -11.70 4.32
CA LEU A 17 -30.04 -10.24 4.39
C LEU A 17 -29.20 -9.64 5.52
N VAL A 18 -28.91 -10.40 6.58
CA VAL A 18 -28.01 -9.95 7.67
C VAL A 18 -26.57 -10.37 7.40
N THR A 19 -26.35 -11.63 7.07
CA THR A 19 -25.01 -12.21 6.97
C THR A 19 -24.24 -11.65 5.78
N PHE A 20 -24.91 -11.41 4.65
CA PHE A 20 -24.25 -10.87 3.46
C PHE A 20 -23.69 -9.45 3.69
N PRO A 21 -24.46 -8.44 4.13
CA PRO A 21 -23.90 -7.13 4.40
C PRO A 21 -22.93 -7.13 5.59
N MET A 22 -23.15 -7.97 6.61
CA MET A 22 -22.19 -8.12 7.71
C MET A 22 -20.83 -8.65 7.22
N LEU A 23 -20.84 -9.67 6.36
CA LEU A 23 -19.64 -10.20 5.74
C LEU A 23 -19.00 -9.18 4.79
N ALA A 24 -19.79 -8.51 3.96
CA ALA A 24 -19.30 -7.47 3.06
C ALA A 24 -18.67 -6.31 3.83
N LEU A 25 -19.27 -5.90 4.95
CA LEU A 25 -18.72 -4.88 5.84
C LEU A 25 -17.40 -5.36 6.45
N PHE A 26 -17.37 -6.58 6.98
CA PHE A 26 -16.15 -7.16 7.55
C PHE A 26 -15.01 -7.19 6.53
N VAL A 27 -15.25 -7.73 5.34
CA VAL A 27 -14.26 -7.76 4.25
C VAL A 27 -13.87 -6.34 3.85
N GLY A 28 -14.83 -5.42 3.72
CA GLY A 28 -14.58 -4.01 3.40
C GLY A 28 -13.67 -3.32 4.42
N THR A 29 -13.90 -3.53 5.72
CA THR A 29 -13.05 -2.99 6.79
C THR A 29 -11.64 -3.57 6.73
N VAL A 30 -11.51 -4.89 6.58
CA VAL A 30 -10.19 -5.54 6.44
C VAL A 30 -9.46 -5.02 5.19
N SER A 31 -10.17 -4.84 4.08
CA SER A 31 -9.63 -4.26 2.84
C SER A 31 -9.00 -2.90 3.09
N ILE A 32 -9.75 -2.01 3.74
CA ILE A 32 -9.35 -0.63 3.99
C ILE A 32 -8.17 -0.60 4.97
N CYS A 33 -8.21 -1.43 6.01
CA CYS A 33 -7.13 -1.58 6.98
C CYS A 33 -5.84 -2.02 6.28
N PHE A 34 -5.90 -3.07 5.46
CA PHE A 34 -4.73 -3.58 4.75
C PHE A 34 -4.19 -2.59 3.74
N ALA A 35 -5.05 -1.90 2.97
CA ALA A 35 -4.64 -0.87 2.03
C ALA A 35 -3.95 0.32 2.74
N SER A 36 -4.49 0.75 3.89
CA SER A 36 -3.91 1.81 4.72
C SER A 36 -2.55 1.41 5.30
N TYR A 37 -2.45 0.18 5.80
CA TYR A 37 -1.20 -0.40 6.28
C TYR A 37 -0.14 -0.47 5.18
N ALA A 38 -0.49 -1.03 4.02
CA ALA A 38 0.42 -1.14 2.88
C ALA A 38 0.95 0.22 2.42
N ARG A 39 0.07 1.24 2.33
CA ARG A 39 0.46 2.61 1.99
C ARG A 39 1.49 3.16 2.98
N THR A 40 1.24 2.99 4.27
CA THR A 40 2.13 3.46 5.34
C THR A 40 3.50 2.78 5.27
N VAL A 41 3.51 1.45 5.11
CA VAL A 41 4.74 0.66 4.98
C VAL A 41 5.55 1.05 3.75
N ILE A 42 4.90 1.20 2.59
CA ILE A 42 5.58 1.62 1.35
C ILE A 42 6.18 3.01 1.52
N LEU A 43 5.46 3.93 2.15
CA LEU A 43 5.94 5.29 2.40
C LEU A 43 7.18 5.29 3.31
N ASP A 44 7.12 4.56 4.42
CA ASP A 44 8.24 4.43 5.36
C ASP A 44 9.48 3.84 4.66
N ALA A 45 9.32 2.73 3.94
CA ALA A 45 10.40 2.11 3.17
C ALA A 45 10.98 3.06 2.10
N THR A 46 10.11 3.87 1.47
CA THR A 46 10.52 4.83 0.43
C THR A 46 11.27 6.02 1.02
N ILE A 47 10.94 6.47 2.22
CA ILE A 47 11.70 7.48 2.96
C ILE A 47 13.07 6.93 3.34
N GLU A 48 13.12 5.73 3.93
CA GLU A 48 14.38 5.11 4.34
C GLU A 48 15.28 4.79 3.14
N GLY A 49 14.72 4.39 2.00
CA GLY A 49 15.47 4.21 0.75
C GLY A 49 16.02 5.51 0.18
N ALA A 50 15.24 6.59 0.22
CA ALA A 50 15.69 7.93 -0.20
C ALA A 50 16.81 8.46 0.71
N ARG A 51 16.64 8.30 2.03
CA ARG A 51 17.69 8.63 3.01
C ARG A 51 18.95 7.81 2.77
N PHE A 52 18.80 6.51 2.52
CA PHE A 52 19.95 5.65 2.26
C PHE A 52 20.68 6.06 0.98
N ALA A 53 19.96 6.37 -0.10
CA ALA A 53 20.56 6.81 -1.36
C ALA A 53 21.20 8.21 -1.29
N SER A 54 20.83 9.05 -0.32
CA SER A 54 21.39 10.40 -0.17
C SER A 54 22.74 10.44 0.56
N LEU A 55 23.17 9.32 1.16
CA LEU A 55 24.50 9.19 1.76
C LEU A 55 25.60 9.25 0.69
N ALA A 56 26.74 9.86 1.01
CA ALA A 56 27.85 10.08 0.08
C ALA A 56 28.37 8.81 -0.59
N ASP A 57 28.41 7.68 0.14
CA ASP A 57 28.93 6.40 -0.34
C ASP A 57 27.87 5.50 -0.97
N GLN A 58 26.62 5.97 -1.06
CA GLN A 58 25.51 5.15 -1.53
C GLN A 58 25.05 5.56 -2.92
N THR A 59 24.51 4.58 -3.63
CA THR A 59 23.95 4.78 -4.97
C THR A 59 22.43 4.78 -4.91
N THR A 60 21.80 5.42 -5.88
CA THR A 60 20.34 5.38 -6.07
C THR A 60 19.84 3.94 -6.25
N ALA A 61 20.60 3.09 -6.96
CA ALA A 61 20.29 1.68 -7.14
C ALA A 61 20.27 0.90 -5.81
N ALA A 62 21.22 1.17 -4.91
CA ALA A 62 21.27 0.56 -3.59
C ALA A 62 20.08 1.00 -2.70
N GLY A 63 19.66 2.27 -2.81
CA GLY A 63 18.42 2.75 -2.19
C GLY A 63 17.16 2.06 -2.71
N ILE A 64 17.04 1.85 -4.03
CA ILE A 64 15.93 1.10 -4.64
C ILE A 64 15.88 -0.34 -4.11
N GLU A 65 17.02 -1.03 -4.07
CA GLU A 65 17.09 -2.40 -3.58
C GLU A 65 16.71 -2.46 -2.09
N LYS A 66 17.16 -1.48 -1.28
CA LYS A 66 16.79 -1.37 0.12
C LYS A 66 15.28 -1.18 0.31
N THR A 67 14.65 -0.26 -0.43
CA THR A 67 13.19 -0.06 -0.39
C THR A 67 12.46 -1.36 -0.71
N LYS A 68 12.87 -2.07 -1.77
CA LYS A 68 12.26 -3.36 -2.15
C LYS A 68 12.43 -4.43 -1.07
N LYS A 69 13.60 -4.50 -0.42
CA LYS A 69 13.85 -5.43 0.71
C LYS A 69 12.95 -5.12 1.91
N LEU A 70 12.81 -3.84 2.28
CA LEU A 70 11.97 -3.42 3.41
C LEU A 70 10.49 -3.69 3.14
N VAL A 71 9.99 -3.34 1.96
CA VAL A 71 8.61 -3.66 1.56
C VAL A 71 8.37 -5.17 1.58
N LYS A 72 9.28 -5.96 1.02
CA LYS A 72 9.17 -7.43 1.03
C LYS A 72 9.20 -8.03 2.43
N ALA A 73 9.97 -7.45 3.36
CA ALA A 73 10.02 -7.91 4.74
C ALA A 73 8.69 -7.68 5.48
N SER A 74 8.01 -6.56 5.20
CA SER A 74 6.78 -6.17 5.91
C SER A 74 5.47 -6.66 5.25
N LEU A 75 5.44 -6.77 3.91
CA LEU A 75 4.26 -7.13 3.12
C LEU A 75 4.41 -8.49 2.40
N GLY A 76 5.57 -9.13 2.49
CA GLY A 76 5.83 -10.42 1.84
C GLY A 76 5.87 -10.32 0.31
N SER A 77 5.66 -11.45 -0.36
CA SER A 77 5.53 -11.52 -1.82
C SER A 77 4.12 -11.22 -2.33
N VAL A 78 3.19 -10.86 -1.44
CA VAL A 78 1.78 -10.64 -1.78
C VAL A 78 1.57 -9.35 -2.57
N LEU A 79 2.48 -8.39 -2.43
CA LEU A 79 2.40 -7.08 -3.05
C LEU A 79 3.70 -6.78 -3.79
N ALA A 80 3.63 -6.71 -5.12
CA ALA A 80 4.74 -6.24 -5.92
C ALA A 80 4.81 -4.71 -5.87
N VAL A 81 6.01 -4.17 -5.61
CA VAL A 81 6.26 -2.72 -5.64
C VAL A 81 7.30 -2.42 -6.71
N ASP A 82 6.94 -1.54 -7.62
CA ASP A 82 7.89 -0.90 -8.52
C ASP A 82 8.46 0.35 -7.85
N VAL A 83 9.77 0.55 -7.96
CA VAL A 83 10.46 1.65 -7.30
C VAL A 83 11.44 2.26 -8.28
N THR A 84 11.27 3.56 -8.53
CA THR A 84 12.14 4.36 -9.39
C THR A 84 12.77 5.47 -8.56
N ALA A 85 14.05 5.74 -8.77
CA ALA A 85 14.77 6.85 -8.17
C ALA A 85 15.31 7.78 -9.27
N SER A 86 15.18 9.09 -9.08
CA SER A 86 15.72 10.10 -9.99
C SER A 86 16.43 11.21 -9.21
N SER A 87 17.58 11.67 -9.71
CA SER A 87 18.24 12.87 -9.20
C SER A 87 17.48 14.10 -9.67
N VAL A 88 17.05 14.95 -8.73
CA VAL A 88 16.34 16.19 -8.98
C VAL A 88 17.11 17.33 -8.31
N SER A 89 17.52 18.33 -9.09
CA SER A 89 18.10 19.56 -8.51
C SER A 89 16.97 20.47 -8.05
N LEU A 90 16.90 20.75 -6.74
CA LEU A 90 15.96 21.69 -6.14
C LEU A 90 16.75 22.94 -5.73
N GLY A 91 16.79 23.93 -6.63
CA GLY A 91 17.59 25.14 -6.42
C GLY A 91 19.10 24.87 -6.54
N SER A 92 19.87 25.20 -5.50
CA SER A 92 21.32 24.97 -5.42
C SER A 92 21.70 23.65 -4.75
N VAL A 93 20.73 22.77 -4.44
CA VAL A 93 20.97 21.52 -3.70
C VAL A 93 20.55 20.30 -4.51
N GLU A 94 21.47 19.36 -4.69
CA GLU A 94 21.20 18.08 -5.32
C GLU A 94 20.28 17.26 -4.41
N SER A 95 19.15 16.79 -4.92
CA SER A 95 18.19 15.96 -4.18
C SER A 95 17.89 14.69 -4.95
N ILE A 96 17.46 13.64 -4.27
CA ILE A 96 17.06 12.37 -4.87
C ILE A 96 15.57 12.18 -4.59
N ARG A 97 14.78 12.04 -5.66
CA ARG A 97 13.36 11.72 -5.60
C ARG A 97 13.18 10.22 -5.78
N PHE A 98 12.44 9.60 -4.87
CA PHE A 98 11.94 8.25 -5.05
C PHE A 98 10.45 8.29 -5.38
N VAL A 99 10.04 7.39 -6.26
CA VAL A 99 8.64 7.12 -6.60
C VAL A 99 8.45 5.62 -6.52
N SER A 100 7.56 5.19 -5.63
CA SER A 100 7.18 3.80 -5.44
C SER A 100 5.73 3.61 -5.84
N SER A 101 5.45 2.63 -6.68
CA SER A 101 4.12 2.27 -7.15
C SER A 101 3.83 0.81 -6.86
N ALA A 102 2.69 0.51 -6.24
CA ALA A 102 2.22 -0.85 -6.04
C ALA A 102 0.84 -1.03 -6.66
N GLU A 103 0.61 -2.16 -7.31
CA GLU A 103 -0.71 -2.57 -7.78
C GLU A 103 -1.45 -3.30 -6.67
N PHE A 104 -2.71 -2.93 -6.46
CA PHE A 104 -3.55 -3.51 -5.42
C PHE A 104 -4.86 -4.03 -6.01
N ASP A 105 -5.10 -5.32 -5.86
CA ASP A 105 -6.15 -6.06 -6.59
C ASP A 105 -7.19 -6.71 -5.65
N PHE A 106 -7.66 -5.96 -4.63
CA PHE A 106 -8.61 -6.44 -3.63
C PHE A 106 -10.04 -5.90 -3.82
N ALA A 107 -10.27 -5.04 -4.81
CA ALA A 107 -11.58 -4.46 -5.14
C ALA A 107 -11.84 -4.58 -6.66
N PRO A 108 -13.09 -4.41 -7.14
CA PRO A 108 -13.33 -4.38 -8.58
C PRO A 108 -12.54 -3.23 -9.21
N GLY A 109 -11.50 -3.57 -9.97
CA GLY A 109 -10.56 -2.63 -10.58
C GLY A 109 -9.24 -2.53 -9.82
N SER A 110 -8.13 -2.68 -10.54
CA SER A 110 -6.78 -2.47 -10.01
C SER A 110 -6.58 -1.00 -9.67
N LYS A 111 -6.09 -0.73 -8.45
CA LYS A 111 -5.69 0.61 -8.03
C LYS A 111 -4.17 0.68 -7.88
N ILE A 112 -3.58 1.72 -8.43
CA ILE A 112 -2.15 2.01 -8.32
C ILE A 112 -1.94 2.91 -7.09
N LEU A 113 -1.20 2.41 -6.10
CA LEU A 113 -0.76 3.20 -4.95
C LEU A 113 0.60 3.82 -5.28
N THR A 114 0.60 5.09 -5.70
CA THR A 114 1.83 5.84 -5.93
C THR A 114 2.20 6.67 -4.69
N VAL A 115 3.42 6.51 -4.21
CA VAL A 115 4.03 7.28 -3.13
C VAL A 115 5.31 7.92 -3.66
N SER A 116 5.56 9.19 -3.32
CA SER A 116 6.81 9.87 -3.66
C SER A 116 7.47 10.43 -2.42
N SER A 117 8.79 10.31 -2.33
CA SER A 117 9.63 10.99 -1.34
C SER A 117 10.77 11.74 -2.02
N VAL A 118 11.35 12.72 -1.33
CA VAL A 118 12.53 13.47 -1.77
C VAL A 118 13.50 13.58 -0.59
N ALA A 119 14.78 13.30 -0.81
CA ALA A 119 15.85 13.48 0.16
C ALA A 119 16.96 14.36 -0.42
N THR A 120 17.47 15.29 0.37
CA THR A 120 18.56 16.19 -0.02
C THR A 120 19.90 15.47 0.11
N ARG A 121 20.77 15.55 -0.89
CA ARG A 121 22.09 14.92 -0.89
C ARG A 121 23.03 15.70 0.02
N GLU A 122 23.73 15.01 0.93
CA GLU A 122 24.75 15.64 1.75
C GLU A 122 25.93 16.08 0.87
N ALA A 123 26.26 17.38 0.89
CA ALA A 123 27.40 17.90 0.17
C ALA A 123 28.68 17.43 0.85
N VAL A 124 29.51 16.70 0.10
CA VAL A 124 30.90 16.45 0.51
C VAL A 124 31.63 17.79 0.40
N TYR A 125 31.98 18.36 1.55
CA TYR A 125 32.84 19.53 1.66
C TYR A 125 34.31 19.16 1.44
#